data_AF-A0A7E4ZW25-F1
#
_entry.id   AF-A0A7E4ZW25-F1
#
_cell.length_a   1.000
_cell.length_b   1.000
_cell.length_c   1.000
_cell.angle_alpha   90.00
_cell.angle_beta   90.00
_cell.angle_gamma   90.00
#
_symmetry.space_group_name_H-M   'P 1'
#
loop_
_entity.id
_entity.type
_entity.pdbx_description
1 polymer ?
#
loop_
_entity_poly.entity_id
_entity_poly.type
_entity_poly.pdbx_seq_one_letter_code
_entity_poly.pdbx_strand_id
1 'polypeptide(L)'
;MGDAPENDVLRLLREAENRSALTRNVEHLLSSLNSRRTDFCAVRQGAAEELRMLVRHPANFTSALTIKVGETVLNCLAQRNEQPMLVQTLLHILSDLIIDSQTLCHHLHKKNMIKTLTTHVSIYSNSVPHVKCLCVSALSVIAECCGPCCRQVVQQSFYSVFNCLKTTPENERSMLVYIIAVHTMLRPDGGGPTIHDPTDFVETLMHIYHRYNIQEIRNNIVYSLMQWLSLHPTTEHASALMKYPRILNTLMDFFNSHNKEEGVPVLRIMGHLIYAEDDHVRAILDTNIITAIRCGISTYSIRMKVETLWFLSNVIAVRDPAIAQSIIEDSPDLWDVFIRCAYARSFKLRREAMFCIINALTALDESYMNRALHDFFGKLIVDTFEEFHNSPWRMKYVIEKSLLMLIRERIEQGSAGMIQAALKLRFFDVFDHKITNFLQHRIVMIDRNTVEFEMLTEVIDEGEKCLGTLRRIELAFEDLIGGPHGDNGMEVDEPVDVSEEIDNSTPMEIDFDLD
;
A
#
# COMPACT_ATOMS: atom_id res chain seq x y z
N MET A 1 52.88 -21.73 -2.31
CA MET A 1 53.41 -20.63 -3.17
C MET A 1 53.03 -21.02 -4.59
N GLY A 2 52.21 -20.33 -5.36
CA GLY A 2 51.58 -19.02 -5.20
C GLY A 2 51.45 -18.31 -6.55
N ASP A 3 51.18 -19.05 -7.64
CA ASP A 3 51.17 -18.53 -9.02
C ASP A 3 49.78 -18.02 -9.45
N ALA A 4 49.20 -17.12 -8.65
CA ALA A 4 47.90 -16.50 -8.92
C ALA A 4 47.90 -14.99 -9.30
N PRO A 5 48.91 -14.14 -9.03
CA PRO A 5 48.74 -12.69 -9.23
C PRO A 5 49.02 -12.17 -10.65
N GLU A 6 49.77 -12.87 -11.51
CA GLU A 6 50.17 -12.34 -12.82
C GLU A 6 49.04 -12.39 -13.88
N ASN A 7 48.17 -13.40 -13.79
CA ASN A 7 47.02 -13.53 -14.68
C ASN A 7 45.91 -12.50 -14.38
N ASP A 8 45.73 -12.10 -13.13
CA ASP A 8 44.75 -11.10 -12.75
C ASP A 8 45.14 -9.68 -13.22
N VAL A 9 46.43 -9.34 -13.17
CA VAL A 9 46.92 -8.03 -13.66
C VAL A 9 46.76 -7.91 -15.18
N LEU A 10 47.12 -8.95 -15.94
CA LEU A 10 46.93 -8.96 -17.39
C LEU A 10 45.45 -8.92 -17.80
N ARG A 11 44.55 -9.56 -17.03
CA ARG A 11 43.10 -9.45 -17.23
C ARG A 11 42.62 -8.01 -17.00
N LEU A 12 43.01 -7.40 -15.87
CA LEU A 12 42.63 -6.02 -15.53
C LEU A 12 43.15 -5.00 -16.55
N LEU A 13 44.37 -5.19 -17.09
CA LEU A 13 44.92 -4.34 -18.15
C LEU A 13 44.13 -4.47 -19.45
N ARG A 14 43.78 -5.69 -19.88
CA ARG A 14 42.94 -5.91 -21.08
C ARG A 14 41.54 -5.32 -20.90
N GLU A 15 40.94 -5.47 -19.72
CA GLU A 15 39.67 -4.84 -19.40
C GLU A 15 39.76 -3.31 -19.45
N ALA A 16 40.85 -2.72 -18.95
CA ALA A 16 41.09 -1.28 -19.02
C ALA A 16 41.29 -0.77 -20.47
N GLU A 17 42.06 -1.49 -21.29
CA GLU A 17 42.24 -1.19 -22.71
C GLU A 17 40.91 -1.27 -23.48
N ASN A 18 40.13 -2.33 -23.24
CA ASN A 18 38.81 -2.51 -23.83
C ASN A 18 37.86 -1.37 -23.42
N ARG A 19 37.86 -0.95 -22.15
CA ARG A 19 37.07 0.19 -21.67
C ARG A 19 37.49 1.51 -22.31
N SER A 20 38.79 1.72 -22.51
CA SER A 20 39.33 2.91 -23.18
C SER A 20 38.93 2.97 -24.67
N ALA A 21 39.02 1.83 -25.38
CA ALA A 21 38.58 1.71 -26.76
C ALA A 21 37.06 1.96 -26.90
N LEU A 22 36.26 1.34 -26.04
CA LEU A 22 34.82 1.57 -26.00
C LEU A 22 34.47 3.04 -25.75
N THR A 23 35.13 3.70 -24.80
CA THR A 23 34.88 5.11 -24.49
C THR A 23 35.09 5.98 -25.72
N ARG A 24 36.20 5.79 -26.44
CA ARG A 24 36.48 6.52 -27.70
C ARG A 24 35.43 6.26 -28.77
N ASN A 25 34.98 5.02 -28.91
CA ASN A 25 33.92 4.67 -29.86
C ASN A 25 32.60 5.37 -29.50
N VAL A 26 32.19 5.34 -28.22
CA VAL A 26 31.00 6.05 -27.76
C VAL A 26 31.14 7.56 -28.00
N GLU A 27 32.30 8.16 -27.73
CA GLU A 27 32.51 9.59 -28.00
C GLU A 27 32.37 9.96 -29.49
N HIS A 28 32.84 9.10 -30.39
CA HIS A 28 32.64 9.27 -31.83
C HIS A 28 31.15 9.19 -32.21
N LEU A 29 30.40 8.24 -31.64
CA LEU A 29 28.95 8.12 -31.85
C LEU A 29 28.20 9.35 -31.33
N LEU A 30 28.55 9.84 -30.14
CA LEU A 30 27.95 11.05 -29.56
C LEU A 30 28.27 12.30 -30.39
N SER A 31 29.47 12.39 -30.97
CA SER A 31 29.83 13.48 -31.90
C SER A 31 28.97 13.43 -33.16
N SER A 32 28.79 12.22 -33.72
CA SER A 32 27.97 11.97 -34.90
C SER A 32 26.49 12.33 -34.64
N LEU A 33 25.95 11.96 -33.48
CA LEU A 33 24.59 12.30 -33.04
C LEU A 33 24.34 13.80 -32.91
N ASN A 34 25.35 14.57 -32.48
CA ASN A 34 25.26 16.02 -32.30
C ASN A 34 25.49 16.82 -33.60
N SER A 35 25.76 16.16 -34.72
CA SER A 35 25.94 16.85 -36.01
C SER A 35 24.67 17.64 -36.37
N ARG A 36 24.80 18.97 -36.51
CA ARG A 36 23.68 19.86 -36.86
C ARG A 36 23.35 19.91 -38.35
N ARG A 37 24.11 19.20 -39.19
CA ARG A 37 23.91 19.23 -40.64
C ARG A 37 22.71 18.35 -40.98
N THR A 38 21.66 18.93 -41.54
CA THR A 38 20.42 18.24 -41.94
C THR A 38 20.66 17.09 -42.92
N ASP A 39 21.71 17.19 -43.74
CA ASP A 39 22.09 16.15 -44.71
C ASP A 39 22.62 14.87 -44.05
N PHE A 40 22.79 14.88 -42.72
CA PHE A 40 23.36 13.79 -41.94
C PHE A 40 22.31 12.99 -41.15
N CYS A 41 21.02 13.08 -41.49
CA CYS A 41 19.98 12.27 -40.83
C CYS A 41 20.33 10.77 -40.80
N ALA A 42 20.83 10.21 -41.90
CA ALA A 42 21.23 8.80 -41.98
C ALA A 42 22.43 8.49 -41.05
N VAL A 43 23.40 9.41 -40.95
CA VAL A 43 24.57 9.25 -40.07
C VAL A 43 24.15 9.30 -38.60
N ARG A 44 23.24 10.21 -38.24
CA ARG A 44 22.69 10.30 -36.88
C ARG A 44 21.88 9.06 -36.52
N GLN A 45 21.06 8.56 -37.45
CA GLN A 45 20.31 7.32 -37.26
C GLN A 45 21.24 6.14 -37.02
N GLY A 46 22.24 5.93 -37.90
CA GLY A 46 23.21 4.84 -37.74
C GLY A 46 23.99 4.94 -36.42
N ALA A 47 24.40 6.15 -36.03
CA ALA A 47 25.06 6.37 -34.75
C ALA A 47 24.14 6.06 -33.55
N ALA A 48 22.84 6.36 -33.65
CA ALA A 48 21.86 6.02 -32.61
C ALA A 48 21.68 4.49 -32.50
N GLU A 49 21.57 3.79 -33.62
CA GLU A 49 21.39 2.34 -33.64
C GLU A 49 22.60 1.61 -33.05
N GLU A 50 23.81 2.01 -33.43
CA GLU A 50 25.04 1.45 -32.86
C GLU A 50 25.14 1.74 -31.36
N LEU A 51 24.82 2.97 -30.95
CA LEU A 51 24.79 3.35 -29.53
C LEU A 51 23.76 2.53 -28.73
N ARG A 52 22.58 2.26 -29.30
CA ARG A 52 21.54 1.42 -28.67
C ARG A 52 22.05 0.00 -28.42
N MET A 53 22.75 -0.58 -29.40
CA MET A 53 23.35 -1.91 -29.24
C MET A 53 24.36 -1.95 -28.10
N LEU A 54 25.15 -0.90 -27.93
CA LEU A 54 26.09 -0.80 -26.81
C LEU A 54 25.34 -0.67 -25.47
N VAL A 55 24.33 0.20 -25.39
CA VAL A 55 23.59 0.50 -24.15
C VAL A 55 22.87 -0.71 -23.56
N ARG A 56 22.43 -1.67 -24.39
CA ARG A 56 21.86 -2.95 -23.95
C ARG A 56 22.82 -3.82 -23.12
N HIS A 57 24.09 -3.46 -23.06
CA HIS A 57 25.10 -4.11 -22.24
C HIS A 57 25.61 -3.13 -21.17
N PRO A 58 24.84 -2.84 -20.11
CA PRO A 58 25.12 -1.75 -19.16
C PRO A 58 26.45 -1.90 -18.43
N ALA A 59 26.95 -3.12 -18.25
CA ALA A 59 28.27 -3.42 -17.66
C ALA A 59 29.45 -2.73 -18.39
N ASN A 60 29.23 -2.30 -19.63
CA ASN A 60 30.22 -1.62 -20.44
C ASN A 60 30.35 -0.12 -20.12
N PHE A 61 29.39 0.48 -19.40
CA PHE A 61 29.37 1.93 -19.15
C PHE A 61 29.82 2.27 -17.74
N THR A 62 30.70 3.28 -17.64
CA THR A 62 30.93 3.98 -16.37
C THR A 62 29.79 4.96 -16.12
N SER A 63 29.50 5.29 -14.86
CA SER A 63 28.45 6.25 -14.50
C SER A 63 28.63 7.61 -15.21
N ALA A 64 29.87 8.06 -15.40
CA ALA A 64 30.18 9.30 -16.12
C ALA A 64 29.83 9.20 -17.61
N LEU A 65 30.14 8.07 -18.25
CA LEU A 65 29.80 7.83 -19.65
C LEU A 65 28.28 7.72 -19.82
N THR A 66 27.59 6.99 -18.94
CA THR A 66 26.12 6.89 -18.89
C THR A 66 25.45 8.26 -18.83
N ILE A 67 25.94 9.17 -17.96
CA ILE A 67 25.45 10.55 -17.86
C ILE A 67 25.66 11.31 -19.17
N LYS A 68 26.87 11.25 -19.74
CA LYS A 68 27.21 11.95 -21.00
C LYS A 68 26.35 11.47 -22.17
N VAL A 69 26.08 10.16 -22.24
CA VAL A 69 25.19 9.56 -23.25
C VAL A 69 23.77 10.06 -23.04
N GLY A 70 23.22 9.95 -21.82
CA GLY A 70 21.86 10.39 -21.51
C GLY A 70 21.63 11.88 -21.80
N GLU A 71 22.58 12.75 -21.46
CA GLU A 71 22.51 14.18 -21.78
C GLU A 71 22.48 14.43 -23.29
N THR A 72 23.33 13.73 -24.04
CA THR A 72 23.38 13.87 -25.50
C THR A 72 22.08 13.41 -26.16
N VAL A 73 21.55 12.26 -25.73
CA VAL A 73 20.27 11.72 -26.20
C VAL A 73 19.14 12.70 -25.90
N LEU A 74 19.08 13.23 -24.67
CA LEU A 74 18.08 14.22 -24.29
C LEU A 74 18.20 15.51 -25.10
N ASN A 75 19.42 16.00 -25.36
CA ASN A 75 19.64 17.19 -26.19
C ASN A 75 19.19 16.96 -27.65
N CYS A 76 19.36 15.75 -28.18
CA CYS A 76 18.83 15.40 -29.50
C CYS A 76 17.30 15.36 -29.48
N LEU A 77 16.70 14.72 -28.46
CA LEU A 77 15.25 14.71 -28.29
C LEU A 77 14.67 16.13 -28.14
N ALA A 78 15.38 17.07 -27.50
CA ALA A 78 14.90 18.44 -27.36
C ALA A 78 14.75 19.19 -28.70
N GLN A 79 15.32 18.67 -29.80
CA GLN A 79 15.16 19.23 -31.14
C GLN A 79 13.79 18.85 -31.72
N ARG A 80 12.99 19.84 -32.12
CA ARG A 80 11.58 19.64 -32.52
C ARG A 80 11.38 19.02 -33.91
N ASN A 81 12.40 19.04 -34.75
CA ASN A 81 12.31 18.68 -36.17
C ASN A 81 13.02 17.36 -36.49
N GLU A 82 13.16 16.48 -35.51
CA GLU A 82 13.83 15.20 -35.71
C GLU A 82 12.96 14.21 -36.48
N GLN A 83 13.62 13.35 -37.26
CA GLN A 83 12.94 12.26 -37.97
C GLN A 83 12.33 11.28 -36.94
N PRO A 84 11.08 10.81 -37.13
CA PRO A 84 10.42 9.93 -36.16
C PRO A 84 11.20 8.65 -35.82
N MET A 85 11.90 8.07 -36.80
CA MET A 85 12.76 6.90 -36.61
C MET A 85 13.93 7.18 -35.65
N LEU A 86 14.54 8.36 -35.75
CA LEU A 86 15.62 8.77 -34.85
C LEU A 86 15.08 8.98 -33.44
N VAL A 87 13.94 9.66 -33.32
CA VAL A 87 13.27 9.86 -32.02
C VAL A 87 12.95 8.52 -31.36
N GLN A 88 12.43 7.55 -32.12
CA GLN A 88 12.18 6.20 -31.63
C GLN A 88 13.45 5.52 -31.08
N THR A 89 14.56 5.55 -31.82
CA THR A 89 15.82 4.95 -31.36
C THR A 89 16.34 5.66 -30.11
N LEU A 90 16.29 7.00 -30.08
CA LEU A 90 16.70 7.80 -28.93
C LEU A 90 15.84 7.54 -27.68
N LEU A 91 14.53 7.34 -27.84
CA LEU A 91 13.64 7.00 -26.71
C LEU A 91 13.97 5.63 -26.14
N HIS A 92 14.26 4.63 -26.97
CA HIS A 92 14.70 3.33 -26.48
C HIS A 92 16.02 3.43 -25.69
N ILE A 93 17.01 4.12 -26.24
CA ILE A 93 18.29 4.36 -25.53
C ILE A 93 18.01 5.01 -24.18
N LEU A 94 17.18 6.05 -24.15
CA LEU A 94 16.87 6.78 -22.93
C LEU A 94 16.18 5.88 -21.89
N SER A 95 15.18 5.09 -22.30
CA SER A 95 14.50 4.14 -21.41
C SER A 95 15.45 3.10 -20.85
N ASP A 96 16.26 2.46 -21.70
CA ASP A 96 17.23 1.43 -21.29
C ASP A 96 18.22 2.01 -20.24
N LEU A 97 18.73 3.23 -20.47
CA LEU A 97 19.66 3.88 -19.53
C LEU A 97 19.02 4.27 -18.19
N ILE A 98 17.74 4.65 -18.18
CA ILE A 98 17.04 5.11 -16.97
C ILE A 98 16.68 3.93 -16.08
N ILE A 99 16.27 2.80 -16.67
CA ILE A 99 15.95 1.56 -15.94
C ILE A 99 17.13 1.14 -15.07
N ASP A 100 18.35 1.22 -15.62
CA ASP A 100 19.56 0.75 -14.93
C ASP A 100 20.21 1.79 -14.00
N SER A 101 19.73 3.05 -13.99
CA SER A 101 20.41 4.13 -13.26
C SER A 101 19.49 5.21 -12.71
N GLN A 102 19.14 5.09 -11.42
CA GLN A 102 18.42 6.12 -10.68
C GLN A 102 19.21 7.45 -10.62
N THR A 103 20.54 7.38 -10.52
CA THR A 103 21.42 8.56 -10.56
C THR A 103 21.29 9.31 -11.87
N LEU A 104 21.27 8.60 -13.01
CA LEU A 104 21.03 9.21 -14.31
C LEU A 104 19.64 9.85 -14.37
N CYS A 105 18.60 9.15 -13.92
CA CYS A 105 17.24 9.67 -13.93
C CYS A 105 17.14 11.03 -13.22
N HIS A 106 17.70 11.13 -12.01
CA HIS A 106 17.77 12.39 -11.25
C HIS A 106 18.55 13.48 -11.98
N HIS A 107 19.66 13.11 -12.63
CA HIS A 107 20.48 14.05 -13.39
C HIS A 107 19.74 14.61 -14.61
N LEU A 108 19.11 13.75 -15.41
CA LEU A 108 18.37 14.15 -16.60
C LEU A 108 17.07 14.88 -16.27
N HIS A 109 16.45 14.57 -15.14
CA HIS A 109 15.32 15.35 -14.64
C HIS A 109 15.71 16.83 -14.43
N LYS A 110 16.88 17.12 -13.82
CA LYS A 110 17.39 18.51 -13.69
C LYS A 110 17.62 19.20 -15.03
N LYS A 111 17.68 18.44 -16.13
CA LYS A 111 17.84 18.93 -17.51
C LYS A 111 16.52 19.01 -18.29
N ASN A 112 15.37 19.06 -17.60
CA ASN A 112 14.03 19.16 -18.20
C ASN A 112 13.63 17.95 -19.07
N MET A 113 14.10 16.74 -18.72
CA MET A 113 13.72 15.51 -19.43
C MET A 113 12.21 15.31 -19.49
N ILE A 114 11.51 15.42 -18.34
CA ILE A 114 10.06 15.21 -18.25
C ILE A 114 9.33 16.16 -19.20
N LYS A 115 9.56 17.47 -19.07
CA LYS A 115 8.98 18.49 -19.96
C LYS A 115 9.23 18.21 -21.45
N THR A 116 10.43 17.73 -21.80
CA THR A 116 10.79 17.38 -23.19
C THR A 116 9.92 16.22 -23.68
N LEU A 117 9.79 15.15 -22.90
CA LEU A 117 8.94 14.01 -23.22
C LEU A 117 7.45 14.38 -23.28
N THR A 118 6.96 15.18 -22.33
CA THR A 118 5.57 15.69 -22.35
C THR A 118 5.29 16.47 -23.63
N THR A 119 6.24 17.30 -24.05
CA THR A 119 6.11 18.08 -25.28
C THR A 119 5.98 17.16 -26.51
N HIS A 120 6.74 16.07 -26.55
CA HIS A 120 6.65 15.08 -27.62
C HIS A 120 5.33 14.29 -27.62
N VAL A 121 4.79 13.95 -26.45
CA VAL A 121 3.45 13.34 -26.35
C VAL A 121 2.40 14.23 -27.04
N SER A 122 2.49 15.54 -26.84
CA SER A 122 1.58 16.51 -27.47
C SER A 122 1.84 16.70 -28.97
N ILE A 123 3.10 16.79 -29.39
CA ILE A 123 3.48 16.98 -30.81
C ILE A 123 3.08 15.78 -31.67
N TYR A 124 3.37 14.56 -31.20
CA TYR A 124 3.11 13.33 -31.95
C TYR A 124 1.69 12.78 -31.76
N SER A 125 0.80 13.56 -31.13
CA SER A 125 -0.55 13.12 -30.79
C SER A 125 -1.36 12.57 -31.97
N ASN A 126 -1.09 13.04 -33.20
CA ASN A 126 -1.83 12.69 -34.41
C ASN A 126 -0.98 12.17 -35.59
N SER A 127 0.35 12.28 -35.56
CA SER A 127 1.20 12.04 -36.74
C SER A 127 1.97 10.73 -36.68
N VAL A 128 2.42 10.29 -35.49
CA VAL A 128 3.22 9.06 -35.33
C VAL A 128 2.86 8.36 -34.00
N PRO A 129 1.78 7.56 -33.97
CA PRO A 129 1.26 6.91 -32.76
C PRO A 129 2.29 6.07 -32.00
N HIS A 130 3.20 5.39 -32.70
CA HIS A 130 4.25 4.60 -32.03
C HIS A 130 5.21 5.48 -31.22
N VAL A 131 5.56 6.69 -31.70
CA VAL A 131 6.50 7.58 -30.99
C VAL A 131 5.83 8.09 -29.73
N LYS A 132 4.56 8.50 -29.86
CA LYS A 132 3.71 8.87 -28.72
C LYS A 132 3.69 7.75 -27.67
N CYS A 133 3.49 6.50 -28.10
CA CYS A 133 3.54 5.32 -27.24
C CYS A 133 4.87 5.19 -26.48
N LEU A 134 6.00 5.34 -27.18
CA LEU A 134 7.32 5.28 -26.56
C LEU A 134 7.58 6.44 -25.60
N CYS A 135 7.10 7.66 -25.90
CA CYS A 135 7.19 8.78 -24.96
C CYS A 135 6.41 8.50 -23.66
N VAL A 136 5.19 7.95 -23.77
CA VAL A 136 4.39 7.58 -22.60
C VAL A 136 5.06 6.46 -21.80
N SER A 137 5.60 5.45 -22.49
CA SER A 137 6.37 4.38 -21.85
C SER A 137 7.58 4.92 -21.09
N ALA A 138 8.36 5.82 -21.68
CA ALA A 138 9.50 6.45 -21.03
C ALA A 138 9.08 7.27 -19.80
N LEU A 139 7.96 7.98 -19.86
CA LEU A 139 7.40 8.71 -18.71
C LEU A 139 6.98 7.75 -17.57
N SER A 140 6.43 6.57 -17.88
CA SER A 140 6.11 5.54 -16.88
C SER A 140 7.37 5.07 -16.18
N VAL A 141 8.41 4.71 -16.93
CA VAL A 141 9.71 4.28 -16.39
C VAL A 141 10.30 5.35 -15.46
N ILE A 142 10.27 6.62 -15.85
CA ILE A 142 10.75 7.74 -15.01
C ILE A 142 9.93 7.84 -13.71
N ALA A 143 8.61 7.65 -13.79
CA ALA A 143 7.75 7.69 -12.62
C ALA A 143 7.98 6.51 -11.66
N GLU A 144 8.43 5.36 -12.16
CA GLU A 144 8.80 4.20 -11.32
C GLU A 144 10.12 4.37 -10.59
N CYS A 145 11.04 5.22 -11.08
CA CYS A 145 12.38 5.35 -10.50
C CYS A 145 12.41 5.78 -9.02
N CYS A 146 11.59 6.76 -8.64
CA CYS A 146 11.50 7.26 -7.27
C CYS A 146 10.29 8.20 -7.07
N GLY A 147 9.87 8.37 -5.81
CA GLY A 147 8.78 9.29 -5.45
C GLY A 147 8.94 10.74 -5.97
N PRO A 148 10.12 11.39 -5.87
CA PRO A 148 10.34 12.71 -6.46
C PRO A 148 10.16 12.80 -7.98
N CYS A 149 10.66 11.81 -8.74
CA CYS A 149 10.46 11.75 -10.18
C CYS A 149 8.99 11.50 -10.52
N CYS A 150 8.32 10.57 -9.81
CA CYS A 150 6.89 10.32 -9.96
C CYS A 150 6.06 11.59 -9.78
N ARG A 151 6.27 12.33 -8.68
CA ARG A 151 5.59 13.61 -8.42
C ARG A 151 5.72 14.60 -9.58
N GLN A 152 6.91 14.69 -10.18
CA GLN A 152 7.16 15.62 -11.27
C GLN A 152 6.54 15.16 -12.59
N VAL A 153 6.58 13.85 -12.87
CA VAL A 153 5.88 13.28 -14.03
C VAL A 153 4.37 13.52 -13.90
N VAL A 154 3.80 13.27 -12.72
CA VAL A 154 2.40 13.52 -12.41
C VAL A 154 2.04 14.99 -12.66
N GLN A 155 2.78 15.92 -12.06
CA GLN A 155 2.51 17.37 -12.17
C GLN A 155 2.60 17.88 -13.60
N GLN A 156 3.56 17.39 -14.39
CA GLN A 156 3.83 17.94 -15.72
C GLN A 156 3.11 17.18 -16.85
N SER A 157 2.85 15.88 -16.68
CA SER A 157 2.49 14.99 -17.79
C SER A 157 1.18 14.24 -17.62
N PHE A 158 0.60 14.12 -16.41
CA PHE A 158 -0.55 13.24 -16.17
C PHE A 158 -1.69 13.49 -17.16
N TYR A 159 -2.14 14.73 -17.33
CA TYR A 159 -3.23 15.06 -18.26
C TYR A 159 -2.88 14.82 -19.73
N SER A 160 -1.61 14.98 -20.12
CA SER A 160 -1.19 14.67 -21.49
C SER A 160 -1.29 13.16 -21.74
N VAL A 161 -0.85 12.35 -20.78
CA VAL A 161 -0.97 10.88 -20.84
C VAL A 161 -2.43 10.44 -20.75
N PHE A 162 -3.22 11.00 -19.85
CA PHE A 162 -4.63 10.67 -19.70
C PHE A 162 -5.45 11.02 -20.95
N ASN A 163 -5.16 12.14 -21.62
CA ASN A 163 -5.78 12.46 -22.91
C ASN A 163 -5.43 11.46 -24.03
N CYS A 164 -4.31 10.72 -23.89
CA CYS A 164 -4.00 9.61 -24.80
C CYS A 164 -4.98 8.45 -24.66
N LEU A 165 -5.57 8.24 -23.47
CA LEU A 165 -6.60 7.22 -23.25
C LEU A 165 -7.94 7.61 -23.91
N LYS A 166 -8.27 8.91 -23.92
CA LYS A 166 -9.50 9.43 -24.55
C LYS A 166 -9.45 9.39 -26.07
N THR A 167 -8.27 9.65 -26.62
CA THR A 167 -8.01 9.55 -28.06
C THR A 167 -7.78 8.08 -28.40
N THR A 168 -8.88 7.34 -28.57
CA THR A 168 -8.91 5.88 -28.79
C THR A 168 -7.66 5.37 -29.54
N PRO A 169 -6.73 4.65 -28.88
CA PRO A 169 -5.52 4.19 -29.53
C PRO A 169 -5.82 3.15 -30.62
N GLU A 170 -4.95 3.14 -31.61
CA GLU A 170 -5.08 2.31 -32.81
C GLU A 170 -4.99 0.81 -32.53
N ASN A 171 -4.31 0.41 -31.44
CA ASN A 171 -4.13 -0.99 -31.06
C ASN A 171 -4.10 -1.21 -29.54
N GLU A 172 -4.23 -2.48 -29.17
CA GLU A 172 -4.27 -2.98 -27.80
C GLU A 172 -2.96 -2.74 -27.02
N ARG A 173 -1.81 -2.90 -27.68
CA ARG A 173 -0.49 -2.71 -27.07
C ARG A 173 -0.27 -1.27 -26.61
N SER A 174 -0.68 -0.29 -27.43
CA SER A 174 -0.60 1.12 -27.06
C SER A 174 -1.54 1.46 -25.91
N MET A 175 -2.74 0.86 -25.88
CA MET A 175 -3.65 1.02 -24.75
C MET A 175 -3.04 0.50 -23.45
N LEU A 176 -2.41 -0.67 -23.50
CA LEU A 176 -1.71 -1.26 -22.35
C LEU A 176 -0.60 -0.33 -21.83
N VAL A 177 0.24 0.23 -22.71
CA VAL A 177 1.27 1.20 -22.30
C VAL A 177 0.67 2.43 -21.63
N TYR A 178 -0.44 2.95 -22.17
CA TYR A 178 -1.08 4.13 -21.60
C TYR A 178 -1.70 3.87 -20.24
N ILE A 179 -2.34 2.71 -20.04
CA ILE A 179 -2.93 2.39 -18.74
C ILE A 179 -1.88 2.08 -17.69
N ILE A 180 -0.77 1.41 -18.05
CA ILE A 180 0.37 1.20 -17.15
C ILE A 180 0.93 2.55 -16.71
N ALA A 181 1.11 3.50 -17.65
CA ALA A 181 1.61 4.83 -17.31
C ALA A 181 0.66 5.58 -16.37
N VAL A 182 -0.66 5.52 -16.59
CA VAL A 182 -1.65 6.12 -15.68
C VAL A 182 -1.62 5.45 -14.30
N HIS A 183 -1.59 4.12 -14.26
CA HIS A 183 -1.47 3.35 -13.03
C HIS A 183 -0.21 3.76 -12.23
N THR A 184 0.94 3.78 -12.87
CA THR A 184 2.21 4.18 -12.24
C THR A 184 2.14 5.61 -11.69
N MET A 185 1.49 6.54 -12.41
CA MET A 185 1.31 7.92 -11.96
C MET A 185 0.32 8.07 -10.78
N LEU A 186 -0.50 7.05 -10.51
CA LEU A 186 -1.43 7.01 -9.38
C LEU A 186 -0.82 6.36 -8.14
N ARG A 187 0.46 5.97 -8.16
CA ARG A 187 1.07 5.38 -6.97
C ARG A 187 1.14 6.39 -5.80
N PRO A 188 0.92 5.93 -4.55
CA PRO A 188 0.92 6.81 -3.37
C PRO A 188 2.22 7.60 -3.14
N ASP A 189 3.37 7.04 -3.49
CA ASP A 189 4.69 7.68 -3.35
C ASP A 189 4.87 8.89 -4.28
N GLY A 190 4.12 8.92 -5.38
CA GLY A 190 4.02 10.04 -6.30
C GLY A 190 3.05 11.13 -5.86
N GLY A 191 2.32 10.97 -4.75
CA GLY A 191 1.27 11.89 -4.28
C GLY A 191 0.02 11.92 -5.15
N GLY A 192 0.05 11.33 -6.35
CA GLY A 192 -1.05 11.31 -7.30
C GLY A 192 -1.39 12.67 -7.93
N PRO A 193 -2.10 12.68 -9.06
CA PRO A 193 -2.64 13.89 -9.66
C PRO A 193 -3.86 14.37 -8.88
N THR A 194 -4.07 15.69 -8.84
CA THR A 194 -5.40 16.24 -8.57
C THR A 194 -6.26 16.03 -9.81
N ILE A 195 -7.27 15.17 -9.72
CA ILE A 195 -8.21 14.90 -10.81
C ILE A 195 -9.36 15.90 -10.72
N HIS A 196 -9.48 16.80 -11.70
CA HIS A 196 -10.47 17.87 -11.67
C HIS A 196 -11.91 17.40 -11.95
N ASP A 197 -12.07 16.32 -12.71
CA ASP A 197 -13.36 15.69 -12.99
C ASP A 197 -13.28 14.18 -12.70
N PRO A 198 -13.62 13.77 -11.46
CA PRO A 198 -13.71 12.37 -11.07
C PRO A 198 -14.62 11.52 -11.97
N THR A 199 -15.69 12.11 -12.53
CA THR A 199 -16.68 11.36 -13.31
C THR A 199 -16.11 11.01 -14.67
N ASP A 200 -15.55 12.00 -15.38
CA ASP A 200 -14.86 11.80 -16.66
C ASP A 200 -13.67 10.83 -16.53
N PHE A 201 -12.95 10.87 -15.39
CA PHE A 201 -11.89 9.92 -15.10
C PHE A 201 -12.40 8.47 -15.05
N VAL A 202 -13.43 8.22 -14.24
CA VAL A 202 -14.04 6.89 -14.12
C VAL A 202 -14.63 6.43 -15.45
N GLU A 203 -15.42 7.28 -16.13
CA GLU A 203 -16.05 6.94 -17.40
C GLU A 203 -15.02 6.55 -18.48
N THR A 204 -13.90 7.30 -18.56
CA THR A 204 -12.82 6.99 -19.49
C THR A 204 -12.23 5.62 -19.20
N LEU A 205 -11.87 5.34 -17.94
CA LEU A 205 -11.29 4.05 -17.57
C LEU A 205 -12.27 2.88 -17.79
N MET A 206 -13.53 3.05 -17.44
CA MET A 206 -14.53 1.99 -17.59
C MET A 206 -14.91 1.75 -19.05
N HIS A 207 -14.93 2.80 -19.90
CA HIS A 207 -15.08 2.63 -21.34
C HIS A 207 -13.98 1.73 -21.91
N ILE A 208 -12.73 1.92 -21.47
CA ILE A 208 -11.59 1.11 -21.88
C ILE A 208 -11.72 -0.32 -21.35
N TYR A 209 -12.11 -0.49 -20.08
CA TYR A 209 -12.31 -1.79 -19.45
C TYR A 209 -13.27 -2.68 -20.26
N HIS A 210 -14.39 -2.09 -20.71
CA HIS A 210 -15.41 -2.81 -21.48
C HIS A 210 -15.03 -2.99 -22.96
N ARG A 211 -14.29 -2.04 -23.54
CA ARG A 211 -13.84 -2.11 -24.94
C ARG A 211 -12.76 -3.17 -25.16
N TYR A 212 -11.81 -3.29 -24.26
CA TYR A 212 -10.67 -4.18 -24.40
C TYR A 212 -10.83 -5.42 -23.51
N ASN A 213 -10.93 -6.60 -24.13
CA ASN A 213 -11.04 -7.88 -23.42
C ASN A 213 -9.66 -8.48 -23.10
N ILE A 214 -8.72 -7.65 -22.67
CA ILE A 214 -7.36 -8.07 -22.28
C ILE A 214 -7.25 -7.96 -20.77
N GLN A 215 -6.94 -9.09 -20.13
CA GLN A 215 -6.88 -9.17 -18.66
C GLN A 215 -5.90 -8.15 -18.08
N GLU A 216 -4.73 -7.97 -18.71
CA GLU A 216 -3.72 -7.03 -18.23
C GLU A 216 -4.21 -5.56 -18.24
N ILE A 217 -4.95 -5.16 -19.27
CA ILE A 217 -5.56 -3.81 -19.32
C ILE A 217 -6.60 -3.67 -18.21
N ARG A 218 -7.46 -4.68 -18.04
CA ARG A 218 -8.51 -4.68 -17.00
C ARG A 218 -7.92 -4.64 -15.60
N ASN A 219 -6.87 -5.42 -15.34
CA ASN A 219 -6.14 -5.42 -14.08
C ASN A 219 -5.62 -4.01 -13.80
N ASN A 220 -4.85 -3.42 -14.73
CA ASN A 220 -4.31 -2.08 -14.54
C ASN A 220 -5.39 -1.01 -14.32
N ILE A 221 -6.57 -1.13 -14.94
CA ILE A 221 -7.72 -0.24 -14.67
C ILE A 221 -8.21 -0.39 -13.24
N VAL A 222 -8.47 -1.61 -12.77
CA VAL A 222 -8.97 -1.84 -11.39
C VAL A 222 -7.92 -1.36 -10.38
N TYR A 223 -6.63 -1.65 -10.60
CA TYR A 223 -5.57 -1.14 -9.74
C TYR A 223 -5.46 0.39 -9.78
N SER A 224 -5.69 1.02 -10.93
CA SER A 224 -5.72 2.49 -11.05
C SER A 224 -6.87 3.10 -10.24
N LEU A 225 -8.07 2.53 -10.33
CA LEU A 225 -9.23 2.96 -9.52
C LEU A 225 -8.96 2.81 -8.02
N MET A 226 -8.37 1.68 -7.61
CA MET A 226 -7.98 1.42 -6.22
C MET A 226 -6.99 2.48 -5.72
N GLN A 227 -5.93 2.76 -6.48
CA GLN A 227 -4.91 3.72 -6.10
C GLN A 227 -5.46 5.14 -6.05
N TRP A 228 -6.28 5.52 -7.04
CA TRP A 228 -6.94 6.81 -7.08
C TRP A 228 -7.81 7.07 -5.85
N LEU A 229 -8.68 6.11 -5.47
CA LEU A 229 -9.48 6.24 -4.25
C LEU A 229 -8.64 6.25 -2.97
N SER A 230 -7.51 5.53 -2.95
CA SER A 230 -6.61 5.52 -1.80
C SER A 230 -5.87 6.85 -1.61
N LEU A 231 -5.59 7.56 -2.70
CA LEU A 231 -4.99 8.89 -2.70
C LEU A 231 -6.01 9.97 -2.31
N HIS A 232 -7.25 9.81 -2.75
CA HIS A 232 -8.33 10.78 -2.55
C HIS A 232 -9.54 10.12 -1.86
N PRO A 233 -9.44 9.74 -0.57
CA PRO A 233 -10.51 9.05 0.15
C PRO A 233 -11.61 10.03 0.57
N THR A 234 -12.24 10.70 -0.39
CA THR A 234 -13.37 11.61 -0.17
C THR A 234 -14.67 11.00 -0.68
N THR A 235 -15.77 11.43 -0.07
CA THR A 235 -17.13 11.06 -0.50
C THR A 235 -17.36 11.38 -1.98
N GLU A 236 -16.87 12.52 -2.47
CA GLU A 236 -17.02 12.92 -3.88
C GLU A 236 -16.42 11.89 -4.87
N HIS A 237 -15.22 11.39 -4.60
CA HIS A 237 -14.55 10.42 -5.48
C HIS A 237 -15.25 9.06 -5.45
N ALA A 238 -15.69 8.63 -4.27
CA ALA A 238 -16.49 7.41 -4.11
C ALA A 238 -17.84 7.52 -4.85
N SER A 239 -18.56 8.63 -4.68
CA SER A 239 -19.84 8.88 -5.36
C SER A 239 -19.67 9.00 -6.87
N ALA A 240 -18.56 9.55 -7.37
CA ALA A 240 -18.25 9.57 -8.81
C ALA A 240 -18.11 8.15 -9.38
N LEU A 241 -17.43 7.25 -8.65
CA LEU A 241 -17.32 5.85 -9.06
C LEU A 241 -18.68 5.15 -9.05
N MET A 242 -19.49 5.37 -8.00
CA MET A 242 -20.82 4.76 -7.84
C MET A 242 -21.86 5.25 -8.85
N LYS A 243 -21.69 6.44 -9.43
CA LYS A 243 -22.53 6.94 -10.53
C LYS A 243 -22.33 6.16 -11.82
N TYR A 244 -21.19 5.46 -12.00
CA TYR A 244 -20.95 4.68 -13.19
C TYR A 244 -21.86 3.43 -13.23
N PRO A 245 -22.71 3.26 -14.25
CA PRO A 245 -23.64 2.14 -14.32
C PRO A 245 -22.92 0.80 -14.27
N ARG A 246 -23.43 -0.13 -13.46
CA ARG A 246 -22.90 -1.50 -13.32
C ARG A 246 -21.48 -1.58 -12.75
N ILE A 247 -20.92 -0.51 -12.17
CA ILE A 247 -19.56 -0.56 -11.60
C ILE A 247 -19.40 -1.72 -10.60
N LEU A 248 -20.38 -1.93 -9.72
CA LEU A 248 -20.36 -2.98 -8.73
C LEU A 248 -20.37 -4.38 -9.35
N ASN A 249 -21.16 -4.59 -10.41
CA ASN A 249 -21.18 -5.85 -11.15
C ASN A 249 -19.81 -6.11 -11.79
N THR A 250 -19.20 -5.08 -12.39
CA THR A 250 -17.87 -5.20 -12.98
C THR A 250 -16.80 -5.55 -11.93
N LEU A 251 -16.86 -4.93 -10.75
CA LEU A 251 -15.97 -5.23 -9.65
C LEU A 251 -16.18 -6.66 -9.13
N MET A 252 -17.43 -7.14 -9.06
CA MET A 252 -17.73 -8.52 -8.66
C MET A 252 -17.29 -9.54 -9.71
N ASP A 253 -17.47 -9.26 -10.99
CA ASP A 253 -16.98 -10.10 -12.08
C ASP A 253 -15.45 -10.25 -12.00
N PHE A 254 -14.75 -9.15 -11.68
CA PHE A 254 -13.31 -9.16 -11.44
C PHE A 254 -12.92 -9.92 -10.18
N PHE A 255 -13.63 -9.72 -9.07
CA PHE A 255 -13.40 -10.42 -7.79
C PHE A 255 -13.60 -11.94 -7.92
N ASN A 256 -14.59 -12.36 -8.69
CA ASN A 256 -14.92 -13.77 -8.93
C ASN A 256 -14.07 -14.39 -10.06
N SER A 257 -13.08 -13.67 -10.59
CA SER A 257 -12.15 -14.21 -11.58
C SER A 257 -11.26 -15.32 -10.99
N HIS A 258 -10.57 -16.06 -11.86
CA HIS A 258 -9.86 -17.29 -11.46
C HIS A 258 -8.67 -17.03 -10.51
N ASN A 259 -8.13 -15.81 -10.50
CA ASN A 259 -7.01 -15.44 -9.65
C ASN A 259 -7.51 -14.77 -8.37
N LYS A 260 -7.64 -15.55 -7.29
CA LYS A 260 -8.12 -15.04 -5.99
C LYS A 260 -7.29 -13.87 -5.45
N GLU A 261 -6.02 -13.74 -5.83
CA GLU A 261 -5.18 -12.62 -5.39
C GLU A 261 -5.53 -11.29 -6.08
N GLU A 262 -6.15 -11.37 -7.26
CA GLU A 262 -6.69 -10.20 -7.97
C GLU A 262 -7.94 -9.63 -7.27
N GLY A 263 -8.50 -10.30 -6.26
CA GLY A 263 -9.60 -9.74 -5.46
C GLY A 263 -9.20 -8.58 -4.54
N VAL A 264 -7.90 -8.40 -4.23
CA VAL A 264 -7.42 -7.37 -3.30
C VAL A 264 -7.79 -5.95 -3.73
N PRO A 265 -7.53 -5.51 -4.99
CA PRO A 265 -7.97 -4.21 -5.47
C PRO A 265 -9.47 -3.97 -5.35
N VAL A 266 -10.29 -5.00 -5.60
CA VAL A 266 -11.74 -4.88 -5.49
C VAL A 266 -12.16 -4.64 -4.05
N LEU A 267 -11.63 -5.42 -3.09
CA LEU A 267 -11.90 -5.21 -1.67
C LEU A 267 -11.48 -3.82 -1.18
N ARG A 268 -10.33 -3.33 -1.66
CA ARG A 268 -9.86 -1.97 -1.38
C ARG A 268 -10.80 -0.91 -1.93
N ILE A 269 -11.21 -1.04 -3.19
CA ILE A 269 -12.19 -0.13 -3.82
C ILE A 269 -13.48 -0.12 -3.02
N MET A 270 -14.07 -1.29 -2.76
CA MET A 270 -15.35 -1.38 -2.03
C MET A 270 -15.22 -0.89 -0.58
N GLY A 271 -14.11 -1.15 0.08
CA GLY A 271 -13.82 -0.60 1.41
C GLY A 271 -13.81 0.93 1.41
N HIS A 272 -13.21 1.57 0.40
CA HIS A 272 -13.26 3.03 0.25
C HIS A 272 -14.67 3.54 -0.05
N LEU A 273 -15.47 2.79 -0.80
CA LEU A 273 -16.87 3.14 -1.09
C LEU A 273 -17.77 3.09 0.15
N ILE A 274 -17.52 2.15 1.07
CA ILE A 274 -18.27 2.00 2.34
C ILE A 274 -18.13 3.24 3.23
N TYR A 275 -16.97 3.90 3.23
CA TYR A 275 -16.74 5.09 4.04
C TYR A 275 -17.55 6.32 3.58
N ALA A 276 -18.10 6.31 2.38
CA ALA A 276 -18.72 7.50 1.80
C ALA A 276 -20.17 7.71 2.28
N GLU A 277 -21.07 6.76 2.00
CA GLU A 277 -22.50 6.89 2.26
C GLU A 277 -23.13 5.53 2.56
N ASP A 278 -24.12 5.47 3.47
CA ASP A 278 -24.79 4.21 3.84
C ASP A 278 -25.52 3.57 2.64
N ASP A 279 -25.97 4.37 1.68
CA ASP A 279 -26.58 3.86 0.44
C ASP A 279 -25.56 3.11 -0.45
N HIS A 280 -24.29 3.53 -0.42
CA HIS A 280 -23.23 2.77 -1.09
C HIS A 280 -22.99 1.41 -0.41
N VAL A 281 -23.06 1.36 0.93
CA VAL A 281 -22.94 0.12 1.69
C VAL A 281 -24.03 -0.86 1.27
N ARG A 282 -25.30 -0.42 1.27
CA ARG A 282 -26.43 -1.27 0.86
C ARG A 282 -26.25 -1.78 -0.57
N ALA A 283 -25.89 -0.89 -1.50
CA ALA A 283 -25.64 -1.28 -2.88
C ALA A 283 -24.50 -2.30 -3.01
N ILE A 284 -23.42 -2.18 -2.22
CA ILE A 284 -22.32 -3.16 -2.19
C ILE A 284 -22.79 -4.49 -1.63
N LEU A 285 -23.60 -4.50 -0.58
CA LEU A 285 -24.14 -5.73 0.01
C LEU A 285 -25.08 -6.48 -0.95
N ASP A 286 -25.87 -5.75 -1.73
CA ASP A 286 -26.75 -6.30 -2.76
C ASP A 286 -26.00 -7.08 -3.86
N THR A 287 -24.67 -6.92 -3.95
CA THR A 287 -23.82 -7.68 -4.88
C THR A 287 -23.54 -9.12 -4.44
N ASN A 288 -23.99 -9.53 -3.25
CA ASN A 288 -23.65 -10.80 -2.61
C ASN A 288 -22.15 -10.99 -2.31
N ILE A 289 -21.38 -9.90 -2.17
CA ILE A 289 -19.96 -9.98 -1.84
C ILE A 289 -19.69 -10.74 -0.53
N ILE A 290 -20.57 -10.61 0.46
CA ILE A 290 -20.44 -11.33 1.74
C ILE A 290 -20.44 -12.84 1.52
N THR A 291 -21.36 -13.35 0.70
CA THR A 291 -21.41 -14.77 0.32
C THR A 291 -20.14 -15.20 -0.40
N ALA A 292 -19.67 -14.40 -1.36
CA ALA A 292 -18.44 -14.71 -2.12
C ALA A 292 -17.20 -14.77 -1.19
N ILE A 293 -17.10 -13.83 -0.25
CA ILE A 293 -16.06 -13.82 0.79
C ILE A 293 -16.14 -15.08 1.66
N ARG A 294 -17.33 -15.44 2.16
CA ARG A 294 -17.52 -16.62 3.03
C ARG A 294 -17.03 -17.90 2.37
N CYS A 295 -17.36 -18.10 1.08
CA CYS A 295 -16.92 -19.27 0.33
C CYS A 295 -15.39 -19.34 0.16
N GLY A 296 -14.70 -18.20 0.16
CA GLY A 296 -13.26 -18.12 -0.15
C GLY A 296 -12.33 -17.96 1.05
N ILE A 297 -12.78 -17.35 2.15
CA ILE A 297 -11.92 -16.81 3.22
C ILE A 297 -11.00 -17.84 3.87
N SER A 298 -11.42 -19.11 3.98
CA SER A 298 -10.58 -20.20 4.50
C SER A 298 -9.37 -20.49 3.60
N THR A 299 -9.55 -20.37 2.28
CA THR A 299 -8.57 -20.69 1.23
C THR A 299 -7.72 -19.51 0.78
N TYR A 300 -8.05 -18.30 1.21
CA TYR A 300 -7.32 -17.09 0.83
C TYR A 300 -5.88 -17.07 1.36
N SER A 301 -4.97 -16.47 0.58
CA SER A 301 -3.62 -16.13 1.04
C SER A 301 -3.71 -15.14 2.21
N ILE A 302 -2.64 -15.06 3.02
CA ILE A 302 -2.64 -14.17 4.21
C ILE A 302 -2.95 -12.73 3.81
N ARG A 303 -2.39 -12.25 2.70
CA ARG A 303 -2.65 -10.91 2.16
C ARG A 303 -4.14 -10.71 1.88
N MET A 304 -4.75 -11.63 1.14
CA MET A 304 -6.18 -11.54 0.80
C MET A 304 -7.07 -11.64 2.04
N LYS A 305 -6.72 -12.50 3.03
CA LYS A 305 -7.42 -12.56 4.32
C LYS A 305 -7.36 -11.25 5.09
N VAL A 306 -6.19 -10.61 5.16
CA VAL A 306 -6.02 -9.30 5.82
C VAL A 306 -6.94 -8.26 5.17
N GLU A 307 -6.93 -8.16 3.84
CA GLU A 307 -7.78 -7.19 3.12
C GLU A 307 -9.27 -7.51 3.23
N THR A 308 -9.62 -8.80 3.29
CA THR A 308 -11.00 -9.24 3.52
C THR A 308 -11.49 -8.84 4.91
N LEU A 309 -10.67 -9.04 5.95
CA LEU A 309 -11.00 -8.62 7.31
C LEU A 309 -11.06 -7.09 7.43
N TRP A 310 -10.15 -6.37 6.78
CA TRP A 310 -10.21 -4.91 6.72
C TRP A 310 -11.49 -4.42 6.04
N PHE A 311 -11.91 -5.06 4.95
CA PHE A 311 -13.18 -4.77 4.30
C PHE A 311 -14.37 -5.05 5.23
N LEU A 312 -14.43 -6.25 5.82
CA LEU A 312 -15.52 -6.64 6.73
C LEU A 312 -15.59 -5.74 7.97
N SER A 313 -14.46 -5.35 8.54
CA SER A 313 -14.44 -4.45 9.71
C SER A 313 -15.06 -3.10 9.38
N ASN A 314 -14.84 -2.58 8.15
CA ASN A 314 -15.47 -1.34 7.68
C ASN A 314 -16.98 -1.52 7.45
N VAL A 315 -17.39 -2.64 6.85
CA VAL A 315 -18.81 -2.98 6.66
C VAL A 315 -19.55 -3.06 8.00
N ILE A 316 -18.90 -3.63 9.02
CA ILE A 316 -19.51 -3.77 10.36
C ILE A 316 -19.51 -2.43 11.12
N ALA A 317 -18.56 -1.54 10.84
CA ALA A 317 -18.46 -0.21 11.47
C ALA A 317 -19.42 0.85 10.88
N VAL A 318 -20.36 0.45 10.02
CA VAL A 318 -21.29 1.38 9.37
C VAL A 318 -22.22 2.04 10.38
N ARG A 319 -22.79 3.18 9.99
CA ARG A 319 -23.60 4.01 10.91
C ARG A 319 -24.92 3.36 11.27
N ASP A 320 -25.49 2.57 10.36
CA ASP A 320 -26.73 1.85 10.53
C ASP A 320 -26.47 0.48 11.20
N PRO A 321 -26.73 0.33 12.52
CA PRO A 321 -26.41 -0.91 13.24
C PRO A 321 -27.19 -2.11 12.71
N ALA A 322 -28.35 -1.90 12.07
CA ALA A 322 -29.15 -2.98 11.52
C ALA A 322 -28.42 -3.70 10.37
N ILE A 323 -27.61 -2.97 9.59
CA ILE A 323 -26.78 -3.56 8.54
C ILE A 323 -25.75 -4.50 9.16
N ALA A 324 -24.99 -4.01 10.13
CA ALA A 324 -23.97 -4.80 10.81
C ALA A 324 -24.57 -6.02 11.53
N GLN A 325 -25.72 -5.84 12.20
CA GLN A 325 -26.45 -6.94 12.84
C GLN A 325 -26.86 -8.01 11.82
N SER A 326 -27.48 -7.62 10.70
CA SER A 326 -27.90 -8.58 9.67
C SER A 326 -26.74 -9.40 9.13
N ILE A 327 -25.57 -8.79 8.90
CA ILE A 327 -24.40 -9.50 8.38
C ILE A 327 -23.90 -10.56 9.35
N ILE A 328 -23.87 -10.24 10.64
CA ILE A 328 -23.37 -11.16 11.67
C ILE A 328 -24.39 -12.28 11.91
N GLU A 329 -25.68 -11.95 11.97
CA GLU A 329 -26.75 -12.93 12.18
C GLU A 329 -26.93 -13.88 10.99
N ASP A 330 -26.84 -13.37 9.76
CA ASP A 330 -26.97 -14.17 8.53
C ASP A 330 -25.69 -14.96 8.19
N SER A 331 -24.58 -14.65 8.86
CA SER A 331 -23.27 -15.26 8.61
C SER A 331 -22.53 -15.64 9.89
N PRO A 332 -23.07 -16.58 10.70
CA PRO A 332 -22.47 -16.97 11.98
C PRO A 332 -21.06 -17.57 11.83
N ASP A 333 -20.73 -18.15 10.68
CA ASP A 333 -19.39 -18.64 10.33
C ASP A 333 -18.35 -17.53 10.20
N LEU A 334 -18.74 -16.28 9.90
CA LEU A 334 -17.81 -15.15 9.88
C LEU A 334 -17.28 -14.86 11.28
N TRP A 335 -18.11 -15.00 12.31
CA TRP A 335 -17.68 -14.84 13.70
C TRP A 335 -16.55 -15.82 14.04
N ASP A 336 -16.73 -17.09 13.70
CA ASP A 336 -15.69 -18.12 13.89
C ASP A 336 -14.42 -17.81 13.09
N VAL A 337 -14.55 -17.23 11.89
CA VAL A 337 -13.38 -16.79 11.11
C VAL A 337 -12.65 -15.67 11.83
N PHE A 338 -13.35 -14.67 12.36
CA PHE A 338 -12.74 -13.58 13.12
C PHE A 338 -11.97 -14.13 14.32
N ILE A 339 -12.59 -15.03 15.09
CA ILE A 339 -11.96 -15.70 16.23
C ILE A 339 -10.67 -16.42 15.81
N ARG A 340 -10.75 -17.28 14.77
CA ARG A 340 -9.56 -18.02 14.31
C ARG A 340 -8.46 -17.10 13.80
N CYS A 341 -8.81 -16.03 13.11
CA CYS A 341 -7.85 -15.04 12.62
C CYS A 341 -7.24 -14.21 13.75
N ALA A 342 -7.97 -13.96 14.83
CA ALA A 342 -7.47 -13.28 16.03
C ALA A 342 -6.39 -14.10 16.76
N TYR A 343 -6.40 -15.44 16.62
CA TYR A 343 -5.35 -16.33 17.13
C TYR A 343 -4.26 -16.68 16.10
N ALA A 344 -4.27 -16.08 14.91
CA ALA A 344 -3.29 -16.41 13.88
C ALA A 344 -1.89 -15.92 14.24
N ARG A 345 -0.82 -16.57 13.73
CA ARG A 345 0.56 -16.11 13.97
C ARG A 345 0.89 -14.74 13.33
N SER A 346 0.19 -14.37 12.27
CA SER A 346 0.41 -13.09 11.58
C SER A 346 -0.21 -11.93 12.36
N PHE A 347 0.62 -11.00 12.84
CA PHE A 347 0.18 -9.79 13.54
C PHE A 347 -0.85 -8.98 12.72
N LYS A 348 -0.61 -8.79 11.41
CA LYS A 348 -1.53 -8.06 10.53
C LYS A 348 -2.91 -8.71 10.49
N LEU A 349 -2.95 -10.05 10.49
CA LEU A 349 -4.22 -10.79 10.46
C LEU A 349 -4.95 -10.71 11.80
N ARG A 350 -4.22 -10.87 12.92
CA ARG A 350 -4.80 -10.69 14.26
C ARG A 350 -5.40 -9.31 14.42
N ARG A 351 -4.69 -8.27 13.98
CA ARG A 351 -5.15 -6.88 14.05
C ARG A 351 -6.49 -6.66 13.36
N GLU A 352 -6.60 -7.02 12.08
CA GLU A 352 -7.85 -6.79 11.35
C GLU A 352 -9.00 -7.65 11.88
N ALA A 353 -8.71 -8.86 12.38
CA ALA A 353 -9.70 -9.69 13.06
C ALA A 353 -10.23 -9.03 14.34
N MET A 354 -9.33 -8.45 15.16
CA MET A 354 -9.72 -7.70 16.35
C MET A 354 -10.59 -6.49 16.02
N PHE A 355 -10.31 -5.77 14.93
CA PHE A 355 -11.19 -4.70 14.46
C PHE A 355 -12.58 -5.22 14.08
N CYS A 356 -12.68 -6.36 13.39
CA CYS A 356 -13.98 -6.99 13.09
C CYS A 356 -14.76 -7.32 14.36
N ILE A 357 -14.10 -7.95 15.34
CA ILE A 357 -14.70 -8.33 16.63
C ILE A 357 -15.20 -7.11 17.39
N ILE A 358 -14.35 -6.09 17.53
CA ILE A 358 -14.69 -4.86 18.26
C ILE A 358 -15.88 -4.17 17.61
N ASN A 359 -15.85 -3.98 16.28
CA ASN A 359 -16.93 -3.33 15.55
C ASN A 359 -18.23 -4.14 15.64
N ALA A 360 -18.13 -5.47 15.59
CA ALA A 360 -19.28 -6.35 15.73
C ALA A 360 -19.91 -6.21 17.12
N LEU A 361 -19.10 -6.25 18.19
CA LEU A 361 -19.60 -6.10 19.56
C LEU A 361 -20.19 -4.71 19.82
N THR A 362 -19.72 -3.66 19.12
CA THR A 362 -20.36 -2.34 19.20
C THR A 362 -21.70 -2.27 18.47
N ALA A 363 -21.88 -3.07 17.41
CA ALA A 363 -23.09 -3.06 16.60
C ALA A 363 -24.18 -4.02 17.09
N LEU A 364 -23.80 -5.11 17.74
CA LEU A 364 -24.70 -6.18 18.15
C LEU A 364 -25.56 -5.81 19.37
N ASP A 365 -26.75 -6.40 19.41
CA ASP A 365 -27.61 -6.34 20.59
C ASP A 365 -27.01 -7.11 21.78
N GLU A 366 -27.53 -6.81 22.97
CA GLU A 366 -27.02 -7.37 24.23
C GLU A 366 -27.14 -8.91 24.29
N SER A 367 -28.16 -9.49 23.64
CA SER A 367 -28.42 -10.93 23.66
C SER A 367 -27.39 -11.72 22.84
N TYR A 368 -26.98 -11.18 21.70
CA TYR A 368 -25.95 -11.77 20.85
C TYR A 368 -24.58 -11.55 21.46
N MET A 369 -24.35 -10.36 22.02
CA MET A 369 -23.11 -10.02 22.71
C MET A 369 -22.84 -10.98 23.87
N ASN A 370 -23.82 -11.24 24.74
CA ASN A 370 -23.62 -12.14 25.88
C ASN A 370 -23.19 -13.56 25.46
N ARG A 371 -23.71 -14.07 24.34
CA ARG A 371 -23.26 -15.36 23.76
C ARG A 371 -21.84 -15.26 23.21
N ALA A 372 -21.57 -14.23 22.41
CA ALA A 372 -20.25 -13.97 21.84
C ALA A 372 -19.16 -13.78 22.90
N LEU A 373 -19.47 -13.12 24.02
CA LEU A 373 -18.56 -12.89 25.14
C LEU A 373 -18.28 -14.16 25.92
N HIS A 374 -19.32 -14.95 26.19
CA HIS A 374 -19.21 -16.18 26.98
C HIS A 374 -18.21 -17.17 26.35
N ASP A 375 -18.20 -17.27 25.02
CA ASP A 375 -17.37 -18.26 24.31
C ASP A 375 -15.93 -17.79 24.05
N PHE A 376 -15.63 -16.49 24.20
CA PHE A 376 -14.43 -15.90 23.58
C PHE A 376 -13.64 -14.92 24.46
N PHE A 377 -14.31 -14.09 25.27
CA PHE A 377 -13.70 -12.87 25.81
C PHE A 377 -12.61 -13.11 26.85
N GLY A 378 -12.76 -14.15 27.68
CA GLY A 378 -11.87 -14.37 28.83
C GLY A 378 -10.45 -14.75 28.45
N LYS A 379 -10.28 -15.58 27.42
CA LYS A 379 -8.95 -16.08 27.03
C LYS A 379 -8.29 -15.21 25.98
N LEU A 380 -9.03 -14.80 24.95
CA LEU A 380 -8.45 -13.98 23.88
C LEU A 380 -7.93 -12.67 24.45
N ILE A 381 -8.72 -11.94 25.23
CA ILE A 381 -8.32 -10.62 25.70
C ILE A 381 -7.05 -10.73 26.53
N VAL A 382 -6.95 -11.70 27.45
CA VAL A 382 -5.75 -11.92 28.25
C VAL A 382 -4.53 -12.23 27.36
N ASP A 383 -4.63 -13.25 26.49
CA ASP A 383 -3.54 -13.65 25.60
C ASP A 383 -3.10 -12.48 24.69
N THR A 384 -4.08 -11.67 24.27
CA THR A 384 -3.92 -10.55 23.35
C THR A 384 -3.33 -9.33 24.04
N PHE A 385 -3.70 -9.05 25.30
CA PHE A 385 -3.12 -7.97 26.11
C PHE A 385 -1.66 -8.25 26.47
N GLU A 386 -1.33 -9.48 26.85
CA GLU A 386 0.04 -9.89 27.15
C GLU A 386 0.94 -9.72 25.92
N GLU A 387 0.44 -10.08 24.73
CA GLU A 387 1.17 -9.93 23.47
C GLU A 387 1.25 -8.46 23.00
N PHE A 388 0.18 -7.67 23.20
CA PHE A 388 0.15 -6.24 22.85
C PHE A 388 0.97 -5.34 23.78
N HIS A 389 1.35 -5.81 24.96
CA HIS A 389 2.29 -5.08 25.83
C HIS A 389 3.60 -4.77 25.11
N ASN A 390 4.00 -5.63 24.16
CA ASN A 390 5.21 -5.49 23.34
C ASN A 390 4.94 -4.88 21.93
N SER A 391 3.72 -4.43 21.64
CA SER A 391 3.31 -3.93 20.32
C SER A 391 3.30 -2.40 20.23
N PRO A 392 3.23 -1.81 19.01
CA PRO A 392 3.16 -0.36 18.85
C PRO A 392 2.01 0.28 19.64
N TRP A 393 2.32 1.29 20.46
CA TRP A 393 1.41 1.92 21.43
C TRP A 393 0.03 2.33 20.90
N ARG A 394 -0.08 2.67 19.60
CA ARG A 394 -1.35 3.07 18.97
C ARG A 394 -2.39 1.96 18.98
N MET A 395 -1.96 0.71 18.81
CA MET A 395 -2.88 -0.43 18.74
C MET A 395 -3.36 -0.84 20.12
N LYS A 396 -2.43 -0.86 21.10
CA LYS A 396 -2.75 -1.00 22.52
C LYS A 396 -3.81 0.01 22.93
N TYR A 397 -3.60 1.29 22.61
CA TYR A 397 -4.54 2.37 22.94
C TYR A 397 -5.93 2.17 22.33
N VAL A 398 -6.02 1.81 21.04
CA VAL A 398 -7.33 1.65 20.37
C VAL A 398 -8.10 0.46 20.94
N ILE A 399 -7.44 -0.69 21.12
CA ILE A 399 -8.10 -1.89 21.67
C ILE A 399 -8.49 -1.67 23.13
N GLU A 400 -7.59 -1.10 23.95
CA GLU A 400 -7.89 -0.72 25.33
C GLU A 400 -9.07 0.22 25.42
N LYS A 401 -9.08 1.30 24.63
CA LYS A 401 -10.16 2.29 24.67
C LYS A 401 -11.48 1.71 24.19
N SER A 402 -11.49 0.93 23.12
CA SER A 402 -12.69 0.29 22.61
C SER A 402 -13.26 -0.71 23.63
N LEU A 403 -12.42 -1.56 24.22
CA LEU A 403 -12.83 -2.48 25.26
C LEU A 403 -13.31 -1.75 26.51
N LEU A 404 -12.64 -0.66 26.91
CA LEU A 404 -13.03 0.15 28.05
C LEU A 404 -14.35 0.88 27.85
N MET A 405 -14.57 1.44 26.67
CA MET A 405 -15.86 2.07 26.33
C MET A 405 -16.98 1.04 26.38
N LEU A 406 -16.73 -0.15 25.80
CA LEU A 406 -17.70 -1.23 25.75
C LEU A 406 -18.00 -1.78 27.16
N ILE A 407 -16.98 -1.99 27.99
CA ILE A 407 -17.14 -2.37 29.40
C ILE A 407 -17.91 -1.28 30.15
N ARG A 408 -17.55 -0.01 29.99
CA ARG A 408 -18.18 1.10 30.72
C ARG A 408 -19.66 1.25 30.36
N GLU A 409 -19.98 1.30 29.07
CA GLU A 409 -21.35 1.44 28.58
C GLU A 409 -22.23 0.30 29.11
N ARG A 410 -21.70 -0.92 29.18
CA ARG A 410 -22.46 -2.09 29.62
C ARG A 410 -22.55 -2.24 31.14
N ILE A 411 -21.57 -1.73 31.89
CA ILE A 411 -21.70 -1.54 33.34
C ILE A 411 -22.78 -0.50 33.66
N GLU A 412 -22.86 0.56 32.85
CA GLU A 412 -23.93 1.55 32.98
C GLU A 412 -25.31 0.95 32.68
N GLN A 413 -25.38 -0.10 31.84
CA GLN A 413 -26.60 -0.86 31.52
C GLN A 413 -26.90 -2.04 32.46
N GLY A 414 -26.00 -2.40 33.38
CA GLY A 414 -26.24 -3.42 34.41
C GLY A 414 -25.90 -4.88 34.02
N SER A 415 -25.05 -5.11 33.01
CA SER A 415 -24.68 -6.47 32.59
C SER A 415 -23.71 -7.15 33.57
N ALA A 416 -24.19 -8.15 34.32
CA ALA A 416 -23.42 -8.93 35.30
C ALA A 416 -22.19 -9.65 34.69
N GLY A 417 -22.32 -10.18 33.48
CA GLY A 417 -21.22 -10.87 32.77
C GLY A 417 -20.06 -9.94 32.42
N MET A 418 -20.33 -8.67 32.13
CA MET A 418 -19.30 -7.66 31.85
C MET A 418 -18.59 -7.17 33.10
N ILE A 419 -19.29 -7.13 34.23
CA ILE A 419 -18.67 -6.83 35.54
C ILE A 419 -17.67 -7.94 35.88
N GLN A 420 -18.02 -9.21 35.64
CA GLN A 420 -17.11 -10.33 35.85
C GLN A 420 -15.90 -10.32 34.90
N ALA A 421 -16.10 -9.97 33.63
CA ALA A 421 -15.00 -9.80 32.67
C ALA A 421 -14.08 -8.62 33.03
N ALA A 422 -14.64 -7.47 33.42
CA ALA A 422 -13.90 -6.30 33.89
C ALA A 422 -13.09 -6.61 35.16
N LEU A 423 -13.66 -7.39 36.08
CA LEU A 423 -12.97 -7.86 37.28
C LEU A 423 -11.81 -8.82 36.95
N LYS A 424 -11.97 -9.71 35.95
CA LYS A 424 -10.87 -10.57 35.46
C LYS A 424 -9.76 -9.76 34.79
N LEU A 425 -10.08 -8.67 34.10
CA LEU A 425 -9.09 -7.79 33.46
C LEU A 425 -8.34 -6.91 34.48
N ARG A 426 -8.96 -6.62 35.63
CA ARG A 426 -8.31 -5.97 36.77
C ARG A 426 -7.16 -6.79 37.36
N PHE A 427 -7.18 -8.12 37.22
CA PHE A 427 -6.10 -9.00 37.67
C PHE A 427 -4.80 -8.85 36.87
N PHE A 428 -4.82 -8.19 35.71
CA PHE A 428 -3.66 -8.05 34.83
C PHE A 428 -2.99 -6.65 34.86
N ASP A 429 -3.33 -5.78 35.83
CA ASP A 429 -2.80 -4.41 35.95
C ASP A 429 -2.97 -3.53 34.68
N VAL A 430 -3.98 -3.85 33.85
CA VAL A 430 -4.21 -3.21 32.56
C VAL A 430 -4.95 -1.86 32.70
N PHE A 431 -5.63 -1.60 33.82
CA PHE A 431 -6.51 -0.45 33.95
C PHE A 431 -5.87 0.73 34.72
N ASP A 432 -6.03 1.92 34.14
CA ASP A 432 -5.77 3.21 34.80
C ASP A 432 -6.60 3.35 36.09
N HIS A 433 -6.03 4.01 37.10
CA HIS A 433 -6.58 4.21 38.44
C HIS A 433 -8.01 4.79 38.44
N LYS A 434 -8.39 5.54 37.39
CA LYS A 434 -9.72 6.11 37.20
C LYS A 434 -10.82 5.07 36.94
N ILE A 435 -10.51 4.00 36.20
CA ILE A 435 -11.48 2.92 35.92
C ILE A 435 -11.64 2.03 37.15
N THR A 436 -10.55 1.79 37.88
CA THR A 436 -10.57 1.09 39.16
C THR A 436 -11.52 1.80 40.15
N ASN A 437 -11.44 3.13 40.25
CA ASN A 437 -12.34 3.90 41.12
C ASN A 437 -13.81 3.87 40.64
N PHE A 438 -14.04 3.88 39.32
CA PHE A 438 -15.39 3.76 38.74
C PHE A 438 -16.02 2.39 39.02
N LEU A 439 -15.26 1.30 38.83
CA LEU A 439 -15.69 -0.06 39.10
C LEU A 439 -15.99 -0.26 40.60
N GLN A 440 -15.11 0.22 41.49
CA GLN A 440 -15.34 0.19 42.94
C GLN A 440 -16.64 0.89 43.32
N HIS A 441 -16.90 2.07 42.76
CA HIS A 441 -18.10 2.83 43.08
C HIS A 441 -19.39 2.17 42.59
N ARG A 442 -19.35 1.42 41.46
CA ARG A 442 -20.51 0.68 40.93
C ARG A 442 -20.73 -0.65 41.63
N ILE A 443 -19.65 -1.38 41.97
CA ILE A 443 -19.69 -2.61 42.77
C ILE A 443 -20.35 -2.35 44.14
N VAL A 444 -20.08 -1.20 44.76
CA VAL A 444 -20.73 -0.76 46.01
C VAL A 444 -22.22 -0.46 45.82
N MET A 445 -22.70 -0.19 44.61
CA MET A 445 -24.11 0.09 44.30
C MET A 445 -24.93 -1.13 43.84
N ILE A 446 -24.30 -2.27 43.55
CA ILE A 446 -25.02 -3.51 43.22
C ILE A 446 -25.65 -4.04 44.51
N ASP A 447 -26.97 -4.17 44.49
CA ASP A 447 -27.80 -4.46 45.67
C ASP A 447 -27.36 -5.76 46.38
N ARG A 448 -27.30 -5.73 47.72
CA ARG A 448 -26.76 -6.78 48.59
C ARG A 448 -27.60 -8.08 48.59
N ASN A 449 -28.61 -8.18 47.74
CA ASN A 449 -29.64 -9.23 47.79
C ASN A 449 -29.54 -10.27 46.66
N THR A 450 -28.57 -10.17 45.75
CA THR A 450 -28.36 -11.17 44.68
C THR A 450 -27.25 -12.17 45.04
N VAL A 451 -27.48 -13.45 44.73
CA VAL A 451 -26.58 -14.60 44.94
C VAL A 451 -25.17 -14.41 44.34
N GLU A 452 -24.99 -13.45 43.42
CA GLU A 452 -23.70 -13.05 42.87
C GLU A 452 -22.80 -12.26 43.85
N PHE A 453 -23.33 -11.79 44.99
CA PHE A 453 -22.59 -10.98 45.96
C PHE A 453 -21.50 -11.78 46.71
N GLU A 454 -21.71 -13.08 46.98
CA GLU A 454 -20.71 -13.91 47.68
C GLU A 454 -19.46 -14.14 46.82
N MET A 455 -19.62 -14.43 45.52
CA MET A 455 -18.50 -14.48 44.56
C MET A 455 -17.82 -13.13 44.39
N LEU A 456 -18.57 -12.03 44.43
CA LEU A 456 -18.01 -10.67 44.36
C LEU A 456 -17.21 -10.34 45.62
N THR A 457 -17.64 -10.80 46.79
CA THR A 457 -16.98 -10.55 48.08
C THR A 457 -15.63 -11.28 48.15
N GLU A 458 -15.56 -12.53 47.67
CA GLU A 458 -14.27 -13.25 47.54
C GLU A 458 -13.30 -12.53 46.60
N VAL A 459 -13.78 -12.03 45.45
CA VAL A 459 -12.95 -11.29 44.48
C VAL A 459 -12.51 -9.92 45.03
N ILE A 460 -13.33 -9.27 45.86
CA ILE A 460 -13.01 -8.00 46.52
C ILE A 460 -11.99 -8.22 47.64
N ASP A 461 -12.17 -9.23 48.50
CA ASP A 461 -11.25 -9.57 49.58
C ASP A 461 -9.86 -9.97 49.05
N GLU A 462 -9.80 -10.73 47.96
CA GLU A 462 -8.53 -11.09 47.31
C GLU A 462 -7.88 -9.85 46.65
N GLY A 463 -8.70 -8.94 46.09
CA GLY A 463 -8.25 -7.65 45.56
C GLY A 463 -7.68 -6.71 46.61
N GLU A 464 -8.25 -6.67 47.82
CA GLU A 464 -7.73 -5.89 48.94
C GLU A 464 -6.41 -6.46 49.49
N LYS A 465 -6.26 -7.79 49.51
CA LYS A 465 -4.97 -8.45 49.86
C LYS A 465 -3.86 -8.13 48.85
N CYS A 466 -4.17 -8.10 47.56
CA CYS A 466 -3.22 -7.74 46.50
C CYS A 466 -2.84 -6.24 46.55
N LEU A 467 -3.80 -5.35 46.78
CA LEU A 467 -3.53 -3.92 46.99
C LEU A 467 -2.65 -3.67 48.22
N GLY A 468 -2.87 -4.41 49.31
CA GLY A 468 -2.00 -4.38 50.49
C GLY A 468 -0.58 -4.91 50.23
N THR A 469 -0.39 -5.74 49.20
CA THR A 469 0.93 -6.24 48.79
C THR A 469 1.64 -5.23 47.88
N LEU A 470 0.93 -4.64 46.91
CA LEU A 470 1.46 -3.58 46.04
C LEU A 470 1.88 -2.34 46.83
N ARG A 471 1.08 -1.90 47.81
CA ARG A 471 1.42 -0.77 48.68
C ARG A 471 2.65 -1.02 49.57
N ARG A 472 2.91 -2.28 49.92
CA ARG A 472 4.13 -2.69 50.63
C ARG A 472 5.35 -2.72 49.71
N ILE A 473 5.17 -3.06 48.44
CA ILE A 473 6.21 -2.99 47.41
C ILE A 473 6.55 -1.53 47.08
N GLU A 474 5.56 -0.65 46.97
CA GLU A 474 5.77 0.80 46.76
C GLU A 474 6.52 1.44 47.93
N LEU A 475 6.14 1.16 49.17
CA LEU A 475 6.85 1.64 50.35
C LEU A 475 8.29 1.10 50.43
N ALA A 476 8.51 -0.16 50.03
CA ALA A 476 9.85 -0.74 49.94
C ALA A 476 10.68 -0.12 48.80
N PHE A 477 10.03 0.35 47.73
CA PHE A 477 10.68 1.05 46.61
C PHE A 477 11.02 2.50 46.97
N GLU A 478 10.16 3.19 47.71
CA GLU A 478 10.41 4.54 48.22
C GLU A 478 11.57 4.55 49.23
N ASP A 479 11.69 3.52 50.07
CA ASP A 479 12.85 3.32 50.96
C ASP A 479 14.15 3.01 50.19
N LEU A 480 14.05 2.38 49.00
CA LEU A 480 15.21 2.10 48.13
C LEU A 480 15.68 3.32 47.34
N ILE A 481 14.78 4.24 47.01
CA ILE A 481 15.05 5.45 46.21
C ILE A 481 15.39 6.65 47.11
N GLY A 482 15.00 6.62 48.40
CA GLY A 482 15.28 7.67 49.39
C GLY A 482 16.72 7.76 49.93
N GLY A 483 17.70 7.13 49.28
CA GLY A 483 19.13 7.32 49.61
C GLY A 483 19.69 8.60 48.97
N PRO A 484 20.47 9.43 49.70
CA PRO A 484 20.89 10.74 49.21
C PRO A 484 21.78 10.63 47.96
N HIS A 485 21.37 11.35 46.91
CA HIS A 485 22.11 11.54 45.67
C HIS A 485 23.53 12.06 45.91
N GLY A 486 24.52 11.24 45.55
CA GLY A 486 25.87 11.68 45.22
C GLY A 486 26.01 11.75 43.70
N ASP A 487 26.35 12.94 43.19
CA ASP A 487 26.75 13.21 41.81
C ASP A 487 27.70 12.14 41.27
N ASN A 488 27.40 11.60 40.09
CA ASN A 488 28.39 11.33 39.04
C ASN A 488 27.67 11.08 37.71
N GLY A 489 28.05 11.88 36.70
CA GLY A 489 27.56 11.76 35.35
C GLY A 489 28.06 10.50 34.65
N MET A 490 27.22 9.94 33.79
CA MET A 490 27.62 9.00 32.75
C MET A 490 26.88 9.31 31.45
N GLU A 491 27.63 9.07 30.39
CA GLU A 491 27.44 9.43 28.99
C GLU A 491 26.19 8.81 28.37
N VAL A 492 25.66 9.51 27.37
CA VAL A 492 24.52 9.09 26.55
C VAL A 492 25.06 8.21 25.43
N ASP A 493 24.78 6.91 25.48
CA ASP A 493 24.98 6.01 24.34
C ASP A 493 23.87 6.21 23.31
N GLU A 494 24.28 6.30 22.04
CA GLU A 494 23.43 6.47 20.86
C GLU A 494 22.50 5.27 20.62
N PRO A 495 21.33 5.47 19.98
CA PRO A 495 20.41 4.38 19.69
C PRO A 495 20.92 3.48 18.57
N VAL A 496 20.88 2.18 18.83
CA VAL A 496 21.15 1.10 17.88
C VAL A 496 20.14 1.13 16.74
N ASP A 497 20.63 1.29 15.52
CA ASP A 497 19.88 1.16 14.27
C ASP A 497 19.65 -0.32 13.96
N VAL A 498 18.37 -0.74 13.91
CA VAL A 498 17.96 -2.10 13.54
C VAL A 498 17.17 -1.99 12.24
N SER A 499 17.89 -1.94 11.12
CA SER A 499 17.32 -2.18 9.80
C SER A 499 17.46 -3.67 9.46
N GLU A 500 16.37 -4.42 9.59
CA GLU A 500 16.29 -5.77 9.02
C GLU A 500 16.28 -5.68 7.49
N GLU A 501 17.30 -6.29 6.88
CA GLU A 501 17.41 -6.52 5.45
C GLU A 501 16.22 -7.37 4.96
N ILE A 502 15.34 -6.76 4.16
CA ILE A 502 14.43 -7.50 3.30
C ILE A 502 15.12 -7.61 1.94
N ASP A 503 15.66 -8.80 1.68
CA ASP A 503 16.17 -9.20 0.36
C ASP A 503 15.01 -9.27 -0.64
N ASN A 504 14.86 -8.22 -1.45
CA ASN A 504 13.91 -8.13 -2.57
C ASN A 504 14.65 -8.21 -3.92
N SER A 505 15.65 -9.09 -4.05
CA SER A 505 16.38 -9.26 -5.31
C SER A 505 15.81 -10.42 -6.15
N THR A 506 14.71 -10.16 -6.87
CA THR A 506 14.44 -10.86 -8.13
C THR A 506 13.65 -9.94 -9.07
N PRO A 507 14.30 -9.34 -10.10
CA PRO A 507 13.58 -8.66 -11.17
C PRO A 507 12.83 -9.72 -11.99
N MET A 508 11.57 -9.44 -12.29
CA MET A 508 10.79 -10.21 -13.25
C MET A 508 11.31 -9.86 -14.65
N GLU A 509 12.12 -10.76 -15.24
CA GLU A 509 12.49 -10.67 -16.66
C GLU A 509 11.23 -10.86 -17.51
N ILE A 510 10.71 -9.77 -18.06
CA ILE A 510 9.70 -9.80 -19.12
C ILE A 510 10.48 -9.87 -20.43
N ASP A 511 10.66 -11.08 -20.95
CA ASP A 511 11.25 -11.32 -22.26
C ASP A 511 10.26 -10.88 -23.34
N PHE A 512 10.61 -9.84 -24.10
CA PHE A 512 9.86 -9.42 -25.28
C PHE A 512 10.51 -10.07 -26.51
N ASP A 513 10.14 -11.31 -26.80
CA ASP A 513 10.42 -11.90 -28.11
C ASP A 513 9.58 -11.18 -29.18
N LEU A 514 10.29 -10.57 -30.13
CA LEU A 514 9.74 -9.85 -31.28
C LEU A 514 9.84 -10.77 -32.51
N ASP A 515 8.70 -11.33 -32.92
CA ASP A 515 8.42 -11.69 -34.31
C ASP A 515 7.19 -10.90 -34.81
#